data_AF-A0A7V9FSF4-F1
#
_entry.id   AF-A0A7V9FSF4-F1
#
_cell.length_a   1.000
_cell.length_b   1.000
_cell.length_c   1.000
_cell.angle_alpha   90.00
_cell.angle_beta   90.00
_cell.angle_gamma   90.00
#
_symmetry.space_group_name_H-M   'P 1'
#
loop_
_entity.id
_entity.type
_entity.pdbx_description
1 polymer ?
#
loop_
_entity_poly.entity_id
_entity_poly.type
_entity_poly.pdbx_seq_one_letter_code
_entity_poly.pdbx_strand_id
1 'polypeptide(L)'
;MSPCWSWAGERELWAGKYKTTGHGSLIVTNLTGRLTFVSEPVPGNQHDMTKLKESECEMILKLAGDVIGDKGFIGTDYIITPVRKPQDRDL
;
A
#
# COMPACT_ATOMS: atom_id res chain seq x y z
N MET A 1 -14.15 8.22 -1.39
CA MET A 1 -14.38 9.19 -0.27
C MET A 1 -14.21 8.42 1.03
N SER A 2 -13.33 8.80 1.96
CA SER A 2 -13.11 8.00 3.19
C SER A 2 -14.37 8.02 4.07
N PRO A 3 -14.92 6.86 4.49
CA PRO A 3 -16.31 6.79 4.96
C PRO A 3 -16.61 7.43 6.34
N CYS A 4 -15.63 7.86 7.14
CA CYS A 4 -15.83 8.53 8.43
C CYS A 4 -14.49 9.09 8.97
N TRP A 5 -14.56 10.09 9.87
CA TRP A 5 -13.40 10.64 10.58
C TRP A 5 -13.02 9.85 11.84
N SER A 6 -13.93 9.05 12.39
CA SER A 6 -13.71 8.28 13.62
C SER A 6 -13.99 6.79 13.38
N TRP A 7 -13.00 5.96 13.72
CA TRP A 7 -13.04 4.51 13.54
C TRP A 7 -12.91 3.76 14.87
N ALA A 8 -12.93 4.46 16.01
CA ALA A 8 -12.57 3.88 17.31
C ALA A 8 -13.43 2.66 17.71
N GLY A 9 -14.68 2.57 17.21
CA GLY A 9 -15.58 1.44 17.45
C GLY A 9 -15.43 0.26 16.49
N GLU A 10 -14.80 0.45 15.33
CA GLU A 10 -14.76 -0.51 14.23
C GLU A 10 -13.58 -1.48 14.37
N ARG A 11 -13.72 -2.49 15.24
CA ARG A 11 -12.64 -3.43 15.62
C ARG A 11 -12.11 -4.23 14.42
N GLU A 12 -12.93 -4.46 13.41
CA GLU A 12 -12.57 -5.11 12.15
C GLU A 12 -11.57 -4.32 11.31
N LEU A 13 -11.38 -3.03 11.62
CA LEU A 13 -10.39 -2.15 10.98
C LEU A 13 -9.07 -2.07 11.76
N TRP A 14 -8.91 -2.81 12.86
CA TRP A 14 -7.76 -2.69 13.75
C TRP A 14 -6.43 -3.11 13.08
N ALA A 15 -5.57 -2.13 12.80
CA ALA A 15 -4.25 -2.35 12.24
C ALA A 15 -3.23 -2.63 13.36
N GLY A 16 -2.86 -3.90 13.55
CA GLY A 16 -1.93 -4.30 14.62
C GLY A 16 -0.58 -3.56 14.60
N LYS A 17 -0.05 -3.23 13.41
CA LYS A 17 1.19 -2.46 13.22
C LYS A 17 1.10 -1.05 13.82
N TYR A 18 -0.04 -0.39 13.63
CA TYR A 18 -0.23 1.03 14.01
C TYR A 18 -1.03 1.19 15.30
N LYS A 19 -1.56 0.10 15.87
CA LYS A 19 -2.38 0.07 17.10
C LYS A 19 -3.53 1.09 17.04
N THR A 20 -4.17 1.18 15.88
CA THR A 20 -5.34 2.04 15.64
C THR A 20 -6.26 1.36 14.63
N THR A 21 -7.55 1.69 14.68
CA THR A 21 -8.51 1.37 13.63
C THR A 21 -8.44 2.41 12.51
N GLY A 22 -8.69 1.98 11.27
CA GLY A 22 -8.75 2.88 10.13
C GLY A 22 -8.75 2.17 8.79
N HIS A 23 -8.56 2.95 7.73
CA HIS A 23 -8.49 2.45 6.36
C HIS A 23 -7.10 2.71 5.77
N GLY A 24 -6.73 1.90 4.78
CA GLY A 24 -5.57 2.13 3.94
C GLY A 24 -5.98 2.31 2.49
N SER A 25 -5.23 3.12 1.74
CA SER A 25 -5.34 3.27 0.29
C SER A 25 -3.97 3.13 -0.33
N LEU A 26 -3.93 2.70 -1.59
CA LEU A 26 -2.74 2.76 -2.43
C LEU A 26 -2.68 4.13 -3.09
N ILE A 27 -1.50 4.73 -3.05
CA ILE A 27 -1.23 6.07 -3.57
C ILE A 27 -0.18 5.92 -4.65
N VAL A 28 -0.51 6.39 -5.85
CA VAL A 28 0.43 6.43 -6.99
C VAL A 28 0.74 7.88 -7.30
N THR A 29 2.02 8.16 -7.45
CA THR A 29 2.53 9.50 -7.80
C THR A 29 3.49 9.39 -8.97
N ASN A 30 3.68 10.49 -9.68
CA ASN A 30 4.82 10.61 -10.59
C ASN A 30 6.12 10.86 -9.80
N LEU A 31 7.26 10.86 -10.47
CA LEU A 31 8.57 11.08 -9.84
C LEU A 31 8.76 12.47 -9.21
N THR A 32 7.89 13.44 -9.53
CA THR A 32 7.89 14.77 -8.90
C THR A 32 6.95 14.84 -7.68
N GLY A 33 6.38 13.71 -7.25
CA GLY A 33 5.44 13.64 -6.12
C GLY A 33 4.02 14.11 -6.43
N ARG A 34 3.68 14.36 -7.69
CA ARG A 34 2.31 14.69 -8.09
C ARG A 34 1.45 13.42 -8.05
N LEU A 35 0.36 13.49 -7.28
CA LEU A 35 -0.63 12.43 -7.18
C LEU A 35 -1.29 12.16 -8.54
N THR A 36 -1.28 10.89 -8.97
CA THR A 36 -1.88 10.45 -10.24
C THR A 36 -3.03 9.48 -10.02
N PHE A 37 -3.02 8.71 -8.92
CA PHE A 37 -4.10 7.78 -8.58
C PHE A 37 -4.18 7.54 -7.07
N VAL A 38 -5.40 7.35 -6.57
CA VAL A 38 -5.71 6.93 -5.19
C VAL A 38 -6.71 5.80 -5.30
N SER A 39 -6.39 4.63 -4.73
CA SER A 39 -7.35 3.53 -4.69
C SER A 39 -8.50 3.86 -3.73
N GLU A 40 -9.64 3.18 -3.92
CA GLU A 40 -10.66 3.14 -2.89
C GLU A 40 -10.08 2.69 -1.54
N PRO A 41 -10.57 3.24 -0.43
CA PRO A 41 -10.11 2.88 0.90
C PRO A 41 -10.55 1.45 1.21
N VAL A 42 -9.63 0.65 1.74
CA VAL A 42 -9.89 -0.70 2.24
C VAL A 42 -9.55 -0.79 3.72
N PRO A 43 -10.06 -1.79 4.46
CA PRO A 43 -9.74 -1.98 5.87
C PRO A 43 -8.23 -1.91 6.16
N GLY A 44 -7.86 -1.12 7.16
CA GLY A 44 -6.45 -0.80 7.47
C GLY A 44 -5.64 -1.98 8.02
N ASN A 45 -6.32 -3.05 8.45
CA ASN A 45 -5.71 -4.29 8.89
C ASN A 45 -5.22 -5.18 7.73
N GLN A 46 -5.62 -4.89 6.49
CA GLN A 46 -5.18 -5.65 5.33
C GLN A 46 -3.70 -5.37 5.01
N HIS A 47 -2.98 -6.43 4.65
CA HIS A 47 -1.62 -6.32 4.14
C HIS A 47 -1.59 -5.59 2.80
N ASP A 48 -0.52 -4.84 2.52
CA ASP A 48 -0.44 -4.00 1.32
C ASP A 48 -0.57 -4.81 0.02
N MET A 49 -0.04 -6.03 -0.02
CA MET A 49 -0.25 -6.98 -1.12
C MET A 49 -1.73 -7.36 -1.32
N THR A 50 -2.49 -7.49 -0.24
CA THR A 50 -3.94 -7.77 -0.32
C THR A 50 -4.70 -6.59 -0.91
N LYS A 51 -4.29 -5.36 -0.59
CA LYS A 51 -4.88 -4.15 -1.17
C LYS A 51 -4.55 -4.01 -2.66
N LEU A 52 -3.38 -4.50 -3.06
CA LEU A 52 -2.88 -4.40 -4.43
C LEU A 52 -3.50 -5.45 -5.35
N LYS A 53 -3.54 -6.72 -4.92
CA LYS A 53 -3.97 -7.83 -5.74
C LYS A 53 -5.40 -7.65 -6.24
N GLU A 54 -5.62 -7.85 -7.54
CA GLU A 54 -6.90 -7.73 -8.24
C GLU A 54 -7.52 -6.31 -8.18
N SER A 55 -6.74 -5.30 -7.75
CA SER A 55 -7.18 -3.91 -7.73
C SER A 55 -6.94 -3.22 -9.08
N GLU A 56 -7.67 -2.13 -9.32
CA GLU A 56 -7.38 -1.21 -10.43
C GLU A 56 -5.94 -0.68 -10.36
N CYS A 57 -5.41 -0.49 -9.15
CA CYS A 57 -4.02 -0.08 -8.96
C CYS A 57 -3.05 -1.09 -9.57
N GLU A 58 -3.24 -2.40 -9.35
CA GLU A 58 -2.38 -3.42 -9.95
C GLU A 58 -2.39 -3.35 -11.48
N MET A 59 -3.56 -3.15 -12.10
CA MET A 59 -3.66 -2.96 -13.54
C MET A 59 -2.88 -1.73 -14.02
N ILE A 60 -3.03 -0.59 -13.32
CA ILE A 60 -2.30 0.65 -13.63
C ILE A 60 -0.79 0.43 -13.55
N LEU A 61 -0.30 -0.22 -12.48
CA LEU A 61 1.14 -0.44 -12.28
C LEU A 61 1.72 -1.39 -13.33
N LYS A 62 1.02 -2.46 -13.71
CA LYS A 62 1.44 -3.38 -14.78
C LYS A 62 1.51 -2.67 -16.14
N LEU A 63 0.57 -1.76 -16.43
CA LEU A 63 0.58 -0.98 -17.67
C LEU A 63 1.69 0.08 -17.71
N ALA A 64 2.05 0.65 -16.55
CA ALA A 64 3.12 1.63 -16.46
C ALA A 64 4.52 1.05 -16.73
N GLY A 65 4.74 -0.23 -16.40
CA GLY A 65 5.96 -0.98 -16.73
C GLY A 65 7.19 -0.70 -15.86
N ASP A 66 7.37 0.53 -15.37
CA ASP A 66 8.52 0.94 -14.55
C ASP A 66 8.07 1.59 -13.22
N VAL A 67 7.62 0.77 -12.27
CA VAL A 67 7.08 1.23 -10.99
C VAL A 67 8.05 0.97 -9.85
N ILE A 68 8.21 1.96 -8.96
CA ILE A 68 8.92 1.82 -7.69
C ILE A 68 7.90 1.81 -6.56
N GLY A 69 8.04 0.87 -5.62
CA GLY A 69 7.15 0.74 -4.48
C GLY A 69 7.87 0.42 -3.17
N ASP A 70 7.13 0.51 -2.07
CA ASP A 70 7.64 0.17 -0.74
C ASP A 70 7.91 -1.34 -0.59
N LYS A 71 8.68 -1.71 0.44
CA LYS A 71 9.00 -3.09 0.84
C LYS A 71 7.75 -3.95 1.07
N GLY A 72 6.60 -3.35 1.36
CA GLY A 72 5.31 -4.04 1.47
C GLY A 72 4.90 -4.79 0.20
N PHE A 73 5.46 -4.44 -0.96
CA PHE A 73 5.15 -5.06 -2.26
C PHE A 73 6.21 -6.07 -2.74
N ILE A 74 7.17 -6.44 -1.90
CA ILE A 74 8.15 -7.48 -2.24
C ILE A 74 7.42 -8.77 -2.64
N GLY A 75 7.76 -9.31 -3.81
CA GLY A 75 7.16 -10.54 -4.36
C GLY A 75 6.36 -10.32 -5.65
N THR A 76 6.13 -9.08 -6.07
CA THR A 76 5.64 -8.75 -7.41
C THR A 76 6.79 -8.77 -8.43
N ASP A 77 6.49 -9.09 -9.69
CA ASP A 77 7.41 -9.04 -10.83
C ASP A 77 7.38 -7.69 -11.58
N TYR A 78 6.42 -6.80 -11.28
CA TYR A 78 6.22 -5.50 -11.94
C TYR A 78 6.47 -4.27 -11.04
N ILE A 79 6.84 -4.47 -9.77
CA ILE A 79 7.22 -3.37 -8.85
C ILE A 79 8.66 -3.57 -8.39
N ILE A 80 9.49 -2.58 -8.67
CA ILE A 80 10.85 -2.50 -8.15
C ILE A 80 10.77 -2.08 -6.68
N THR A 81 11.28 -2.92 -5.79
CA THR A 81 11.22 -2.70 -4.34
C THR A 81 12.62 -2.64 -3.72
N PRO A 82 12.81 -1.90 -2.62
CA PRO A 82 14.06 -1.91 -1.88
C PRO A 82 14.38 -3.30 -1.31
N VAL A 83 15.66 -3.65 -1.28
CA VAL A 83 16.13 -4.88 -0.64
C VAL A 83 15.84 -4.88 0.87
N ARG A 84 15.55 -6.08 1.42
CA ARG A 84 15.44 -6.25 2.88
C ARG A 84 16.80 -5.97 3.52
N LYS A 85 16.79 -5.37 4.71
CA LYS A 85 18.03 -5.19 5.48
C LYS A 85 18.59 -6.58 5.80
N PRO A 86 19.86 -6.89 5.47
CA PRO A 86 20.49 -8.14 5.87
C PRO A 86 20.55 -8.23 7.41
N GLN A 87 20.49 -9.45 7.95
CA GLN A 87 20.46 -9.65 9.40
C GLN A 87 21.77 -9.24 10.09
N ASP A 88 22.90 -9.34 9.39
CA ASP A 88 24.25 -9.13 9.96
C ASP A 88 25.13 -8.14 9.17
N ARG A 89 24.56 -7.33 8.27
CA ARG A 89 25.32 -6.30 7.53
C ARG A 89 24.58 -4.96 7.49
N ASP A 90 25.36 -3.88 7.50
CA ASP A 90 24.83 -2.56 7.21
C ASP A 90 24.50 -2.43 5.71
N LEU A 91 23.49 -1.61 5.43
CA LEU A 91 22.96 -1.31 4.09
C LEU A 91 23.80 -0.20 3.44
#